data_AF-A0A6L3XQF6-F1
#
_entry.id   AF-A0A6L3XQF6-F1
#
_cell.length_a   1.000
_cell.length_b   1.000
_cell.length_c   1.000
_cell.angle_alpha   90.00
_cell.angle_beta   90.00
_cell.angle_gamma   90.00
#
_symmetry.space_group_name_H-M   'P 1'
#
loop_
_entity.id
_entity.type
_entity.pdbx_description
1 polymer ?
#
loop_
_entity_poly.entity_id
_entity_poly.type
_entity_poly.pdbx_seq_one_letter_code
_entity_poly.pdbx_strand_id
1 'polypeptide(L)'
;MSNKPFHYQDPFPLSQDQTEYYLLTRDYVSVSEFEGQEILKVDPQALTLLAQQAFHDASFMLRPAHQQQVADILSDPEASENDKYVALQFLRNSDIAAKGILPPCQ
;
A
#
# COMPACT_ATOMS: atom_id res chain seq x y z
N MET A 1 0.73 -16.11 47.16
CA MET A 1 0.52 -15.91 45.72
C MET A 1 1.10 -14.56 45.35
N SER A 2 1.70 -14.40 44.17
CA SER A 2 2.27 -13.12 43.72
C SER A 2 1.16 -12.07 43.60
N ASN A 3 1.21 -10.98 44.39
CA ASN A 3 0.21 -9.90 44.38
C ASN A 3 0.43 -8.87 43.25
N LYS A 4 1.11 -9.25 42.17
CA LYS A 4 1.35 -8.34 41.05
C LYS A 4 0.05 -8.18 40.23
N PRO A 5 -0.41 -6.94 39.97
CA PRO A 5 -1.55 -6.72 39.09
C PRO A 5 -1.26 -7.23 37.67
N PHE A 6 -2.29 -7.75 37.00
CA PHE A 6 -2.20 -8.16 35.61
C PHE A 6 -2.10 -6.92 34.70
N HIS A 7 -1.11 -6.92 33.82
CA HIS A 7 -0.95 -5.91 32.78
C HIS A 7 -1.02 -6.60 31.43
N TYR A 8 -2.06 -6.29 30.66
CA TYR A 8 -2.16 -6.72 29.28
C TYR A 8 -1.18 -5.92 28.41
N GLN A 9 -0.52 -6.61 27.49
CA GLN A 9 0.33 -6.02 26.46
C GLN A 9 0.00 -6.65 25.12
N ASP A 10 -0.22 -5.81 24.11
CA ASP A 10 -0.42 -6.28 22.74
C ASP A 10 0.82 -7.02 22.22
N PRO A 11 0.66 -8.21 21.60
CA PRO A 11 1.77 -8.96 21.04
C PRO A 11 2.48 -8.23 19.89
N PHE A 12 1.75 -7.36 19.18
CA PHE A 12 2.20 -6.66 17.98
C PHE A 12 1.86 -5.16 18.07
N PRO A 13 2.60 -4.36 18.86
CA PRO A 13 2.39 -2.93 18.90
C PRO A 13 2.67 -2.32 17.52
N LEU A 14 1.71 -1.55 17.01
CA LEU A 14 1.82 -0.89 15.71
C LEU A 14 2.72 0.36 15.81
N SER A 15 3.51 0.59 14.76
CA SER A 15 4.20 1.87 14.58
C SER A 15 3.24 2.93 14.04
N GLN A 16 3.71 4.18 13.96
CA GLN A 16 2.98 5.24 13.26
C GLN A 16 2.80 4.87 11.79
N ASP A 17 1.61 5.14 11.26
CA ASP A 17 1.32 5.01 9.83
C ASP A 17 1.77 6.27 9.09
N GLN A 18 2.64 6.08 8.10
CA GLN A 18 3.16 7.13 7.22
C GLN A 18 2.62 6.99 5.79
N THR A 19 1.65 6.10 5.58
CA THR A 19 1.07 5.82 4.26
C THR A 19 0.19 6.98 3.83
N GLU A 20 0.39 7.46 2.60
CA GLU A 20 -0.52 8.42 1.98
C GLU A 20 -1.71 7.67 1.37
N TYR A 21 -2.92 8.17 1.65
CA TYR A 21 -4.16 7.63 1.12
C TYR A 21 -4.86 8.65 0.22
N TYR A 22 -5.45 8.16 -0.87
CA TYR A 22 -6.37 8.95 -1.67
C TYR A 22 -7.81 8.47 -1.44
N LEU A 23 -8.76 9.40 -1.55
CA LEU A 23 -10.18 9.09 -1.39
C LEU A 23 -10.71 8.47 -2.69
N LEU A 24 -11.14 7.20 -2.63
CA LEU A 24 -11.74 6.51 -3.76
C LEU A 24 -13.21 6.90 -3.98
N THR A 25 -14.02 6.89 -2.91
CA THR A 25 -15.45 7.27 -2.95
C THR A 25 -15.99 7.52 -1.53
N ARG A 26 -17.17 8.14 -1.42
CA ARG A 26 -17.96 8.30 -0.19
C ARG A 26 -19.30 7.56 -0.21
N ASP A 27 -19.67 6.93 -1.33
CA ASP A 27 -21.07 6.57 -1.60
C ASP A 27 -21.59 5.36 -0.79
N TYR A 28 -20.70 4.46 -0.38
CA TYR A 28 -21.06 3.15 0.18
C TYR A 28 -20.96 3.07 1.70
N VAL A 29 -20.78 4.22 2.35
CA VAL A 29 -20.63 4.31 3.81
C VAL A 29 -21.71 5.21 4.40
N SER A 30 -22.27 4.79 5.53
CA SER A 30 -23.20 5.60 6.31
C SER A 30 -23.04 5.31 7.79
N VAL A 31 -23.45 6.25 8.63
CA VAL A 31 -23.49 6.06 10.08
C VAL A 31 -24.93 5.73 10.48
N SER A 32 -25.08 4.77 11.38
CA SER A 32 -26.35 4.41 12.02
C SER A 32 -26.16 4.24 13.52
N GLU A 33 -27.23 4.11 14.27
CA GLU A 33 -27.18 3.88 15.72
C GLU A 33 -27.67 2.48 16.07
N PHE A 34 -26.96 1.80 16.96
CA PHE A 34 -27.38 0.53 17.56
C PHE A 34 -27.06 0.55 19.05
N GLU A 35 -28.07 0.33 19.90
CA GLU A 35 -27.96 0.35 21.36
C GLU A 35 -27.28 1.61 21.94
N GLY A 36 -27.56 2.79 21.37
CA GLY A 36 -26.96 4.06 21.81
C GLY A 36 -25.54 4.30 21.31
N GLN A 37 -25.01 3.44 20.43
CA GLN A 37 -23.67 3.56 19.85
C GLN A 37 -23.73 3.80 18.35
N GLU A 38 -22.86 4.68 17.85
CA GLU A 38 -22.66 4.86 16.42
C GLU A 38 -21.98 3.63 15.79
N ILE A 39 -22.55 3.15 14.71
CA ILE A 39 -22.06 2.03 13.90
C ILE A 39 -21.84 2.53 12.47
N LEU A 40 -20.68 2.19 11.90
CA LEU A 40 -20.41 2.38 10.47
C LEU A 40 -21.03 1.24 9.66
N LYS A 41 -21.97 1.57 8.78
CA LYS A 41 -22.52 0.65 7.79
C LYS A 41 -21.74 0.78 6.49
N VAL A 42 -21.23 -0.35 6.00
CA VAL A 42 -20.49 -0.46 4.74
C VAL A 42 -21.28 -1.37 3.80
N ASP A 43 -21.67 -0.86 2.63
CA ASP A 43 -22.27 -1.69 1.59
C ASP A 43 -21.23 -2.69 1.05
N PRO A 44 -21.57 -3.98 0.85
CA PRO A 44 -20.66 -4.96 0.23
C PRO A 44 -20.02 -4.49 -1.09
N GLN A 45 -20.71 -3.65 -1.87
CA GLN A 45 -20.17 -3.05 -3.10
C GLN A 45 -18.91 -2.20 -2.85
N ALA A 46 -18.78 -1.59 -1.66
CA ALA A 46 -17.57 -0.88 -1.26
C ALA A 46 -16.33 -1.79 -1.31
N LEU A 47 -16.49 -3.04 -0.84
CA LEU A 47 -15.41 -4.02 -0.78
C LEU A 47 -15.02 -4.49 -2.18
N THR A 48 -16.00 -4.68 -3.06
CA THR A 48 -15.75 -5.01 -4.47
C THR A 48 -15.00 -3.89 -5.18
N LEU A 49 -15.46 -2.63 -5.03
CA LEU A 49 -14.80 -1.47 -5.63
C LEU A 49 -13.37 -1.30 -5.10
N LEU A 50 -13.19 -1.39 -3.77
CA LEU A 50 -11.88 -1.26 -3.13
C LEU A 50 -10.91 -2.33 -3.63
N ALA A 51 -11.35 -3.60 -3.68
CA ALA A 51 -10.52 -4.69 -4.17
C ALA A 51 -10.15 -4.48 -5.65
N GLN A 52 -11.13 -4.14 -6.50
CA GLN A 52 -10.88 -3.90 -7.92
C GLN A 52 -9.84 -2.80 -8.14
N GLN A 53 -9.98 -1.66 -7.45
CA GLN A 53 -9.04 -0.56 -7.57
C GLN A 53 -7.67 -0.93 -6.99
N ALA A 54 -7.61 -1.57 -5.83
CA ALA A 54 -6.36 -1.97 -5.20
C ALA A 54 -5.58 -2.97 -6.07
N PHE A 55 -6.24 -3.95 -6.67
CA PHE A 55 -5.60 -4.91 -7.57
C PHE A 55 -5.15 -4.27 -8.88
N HIS A 56 -5.93 -3.34 -9.43
CA HIS A 56 -5.48 -2.54 -10.57
C HIS A 56 -4.20 -1.79 -10.20
N ASP A 57 -4.23 -1.00 -9.12
CA ASP A 57 -3.11 -0.15 -8.74
C ASP A 57 -1.85 -0.95 -8.41
N ALA A 58 -1.99 -2.04 -7.65
CA ALA A 58 -0.87 -2.94 -7.33
C ALA A 58 -0.30 -3.66 -8.57
N SER A 59 -1.10 -3.83 -9.64
CA SER A 59 -0.65 -4.48 -10.87
C SER A 59 0.02 -3.52 -11.85
N PHE A 60 -0.06 -2.20 -11.65
CA PHE A 60 0.48 -1.22 -12.59
C PHE A 60 1.40 -0.18 -11.95
N MET A 61 1.34 -0.01 -10.63
CA MET A 61 2.08 1.02 -9.90
C MET A 61 2.88 0.41 -8.74
N LEU A 62 4.03 1.04 -8.46
CA LEU A 62 4.88 0.69 -7.33
C LEU A 62 5.00 1.89 -6.37
N ARG A 63 5.33 1.62 -5.12
CA ARG A 63 5.54 2.68 -4.12
C ARG A 63 6.71 3.59 -4.52
N PRO A 64 6.60 4.92 -4.34
CA PRO A 64 7.70 5.85 -4.64
C PRO A 64 9.02 5.48 -3.95
N ALA A 65 8.96 5.03 -2.70
CA ALA A 65 10.14 4.60 -1.94
C ALA A 65 10.90 3.45 -2.62
N HIS A 66 10.19 2.50 -3.23
CA HIS A 66 10.84 1.42 -3.98
C HIS A 66 11.47 1.94 -5.28
N GLN A 67 10.76 2.78 -6.02
CA GLN A 67 11.30 3.38 -7.25
C GLN A 67 12.54 4.22 -6.97
N GLN A 68 12.57 4.94 -5.85
CA GLN A 68 13.74 5.69 -5.43
C GLN A 68 14.93 4.76 -5.16
N GLN A 69 14.72 3.65 -4.44
CA GLN A 69 15.79 2.66 -4.22
C GLN A 69 16.37 2.11 -5.52
N VAL A 70 15.52 1.83 -6.52
CA VAL A 70 15.99 1.37 -7.84
C VAL A 70 16.73 2.49 -8.59
N ALA A 71 16.26 3.74 -8.49
CA ALA A 71 16.92 4.89 -9.10
C ALA A 71 18.30 5.20 -8.48
N ASP A 72 18.44 5.03 -7.16
CA ASP A 72 19.68 5.29 -6.43
C ASP A 72 20.85 4.43 -6.95
N ILE A 73 20.56 3.20 -7.43
CA ILE A 73 21.54 2.29 -8.06
C ILE A 73 22.26 2.96 -9.24
N LEU A 74 21.58 3.84 -9.99
CA LEU A 74 22.16 4.50 -11.15
C LEU A 74 23.27 5.48 -10.78
N SER A 75 23.19 6.07 -9.58
CA SER A 75 24.17 7.01 -9.04
C SER A 75 25.21 6.37 -8.11
N ASP A 76 25.02 5.11 -7.75
CA ASP A 76 25.91 4.41 -6.83
C ASP A 76 27.28 4.12 -7.50
N PRO A 77 28.39 4.63 -6.94
CA PRO A 77 29.73 4.36 -7.45
C PRO A 77 30.18 2.91 -7.24
N GLU A 78 29.57 2.16 -6.31
CA GLU A 78 29.88 0.75 -6.04
C GLU A 78 29.05 -0.22 -6.90
N ALA A 79 27.97 0.26 -7.53
CA ALA A 79 27.13 -0.54 -8.40
C ALA A 79 27.83 -0.91 -9.71
N SER A 80 27.72 -2.18 -10.10
CA SER A 80 28.27 -2.66 -11.36
C SER A 80 27.49 -2.09 -12.56
N GLU A 81 28.10 -2.15 -13.74
CA GLU A 81 27.41 -1.77 -14.98
C GLU A 81 26.15 -2.62 -15.25
N ASN A 82 26.15 -3.88 -14.80
CA ASN A 82 24.98 -4.75 -14.91
C ASN A 82 23.86 -4.32 -13.97
N ASP A 83 24.19 -3.93 -12.73
CA ASP A 83 23.20 -3.44 -11.77
C ASP A 83 22.52 -2.18 -12.32
N LYS A 84 23.30 -1.24 -12.85
CA LYS A 84 22.81 -0.01 -13.48
C LYS A 84 21.95 -0.30 -14.71
N TYR A 85 22.37 -1.24 -15.55
CA TYR A 85 21.61 -1.64 -16.73
C TYR A 85 20.25 -2.24 -16.35
N VAL A 86 20.22 -3.15 -15.37
CA VAL A 86 18.99 -3.80 -14.89
C VAL A 86 18.06 -2.80 -14.21
N ALA A 87 18.59 -1.93 -13.35
CA ALA A 87 17.82 -0.86 -12.71
C ALA A 87 17.13 0.05 -13.75
N LEU A 88 17.85 0.44 -14.81
CA LEU A 88 17.28 1.24 -15.89
C LEU A 88 16.14 0.49 -16.61
N GLN A 89 16.26 -0.82 -16.82
CA GLN A 89 15.17 -1.60 -17.43
C GLN A 89 13.94 -1.66 -16.51
N PHE A 90 14.12 -1.85 -15.20
CA PHE A 90 13.00 -1.85 -14.24
C PHE A 90 12.27 -0.50 -14.17
N LEU A 91 13.01 0.62 -14.19
CA LEU A 91 12.41 1.96 -14.18
C LEU A 91 11.63 2.24 -15.48
N ARG A 92 12.18 1.85 -16.64
CA ARG A 92 11.48 1.96 -17.93
C ARG A 92 10.24 1.09 -18.00
N ASN A 93 10.34 -0.15 -17.51
CA ASN A 93 9.20 -1.05 -17.41
C ASN A 93 8.10 -0.46 -16.51
N SER A 94 8.50 0.14 -15.39
CA SER A 94 7.56 0.82 -14.49
C SER A 94 6.86 2.01 -15.14
N ASP A 95 7.57 2.84 -15.93
CA ASP A 95 6.95 3.95 -16.69
C ASP A 95 5.90 3.45 -17.68
N ILE A 96 6.22 2.34 -18.37
CA ILE A 96 5.29 1.74 -19.33
C ILE A 96 4.08 1.15 -18.59
N ALA A 97 4.31 0.45 -17.48
CA ALA A 97 3.24 -0.19 -16.71
C ALA A 97 2.27 0.83 -16.10
N ALA A 98 2.76 1.97 -15.62
CA ALA A 98 1.91 3.03 -15.07
C ALA A 98 0.88 3.60 -16.05
N LYS A 99 1.00 3.31 -17.37
CA LYS A 99 0.01 3.67 -18.40
C LYS A 99 -1.22 2.75 -18.40
N GLY A 100 -1.23 1.68 -17.60
CA GLY A 100 -2.40 0.83 -17.35
C GLY A 100 -2.75 -0.17 -18.45
N ILE A 101 -1.84 -0.42 -19.41
CA ILE A 101 -2.07 -1.36 -20.52
C ILE A 101 -1.35 -2.69 -20.29
N LEU A 102 -0.06 -2.64 -19.96
CA LEU A 102 0.77 -3.84 -19.74
C LEU A 102 1.26 -3.83 -18.29
N PRO A 103 1.05 -4.91 -17.50
CA PRO A 103 1.58 -4.99 -16.14
C PRO A 103 3.12 -5.09 -16.18
N PRO A 104 3.82 -4.71 -15.09
CA PRO A 104 5.27 -4.76 -15.03
C PRO A 104 5.80 -6.21 -14.98
N CYS A 105 4.94 -7.19 -14.70
CA CYS A 105 5.24 -8.61 -14.67
C CYS A 105 4.12 -9.39 -15.36
N GLN A 106 4.48 -10.45 -16.08
CA GLN A 106 3.57 -11.33 -16.84
C GLN A 106 2.80 -12.33 -15.97
#